data_AF-A0A832SXK9-F1
#
_entry.id   AF-A0A832SXK9-F1
#
_cell.length_a   1.000
_cell.length_b   1.000
_cell.length_c   1.000
_cell.angle_alpha   90.00
_cell.angle_beta   90.00
_cell.angle_gamma   90.00
#
_symmetry.space_group_name_H-M   'P 1'
#
loop_
_entity.id
_entity.type
_entity.pdbx_description
1 polymer ?
#
loop_
_entity_poly.entity_id
_entity_poly.type
_entity_poly.pdbx_seq_one_letter_code
_entity_poly.pdbx_strand_id
1 'polypeptide(L)'
;MEGISKPMERYDSVVFAGMKQDGTIEFIKVYALNEDLAITILDQFLRENNLHPSDFVVIQRGLEDIKGKDIISTRTEEDLSAMLARLGLRLVSNGVLHTRGAEKIYQITAISKSLIERLQGEDKDKVSTIIKEEISIDFSNLKLPEKYMKKLLLLSLMEDTFILNRAELNVPEVIKRAVKGVVSIPRLIERDNIIIKVFDEELHTVQGSYLDRVIITPPVVHWDAHIDELDSFSFQEVEENVYEPPLFVKAMKGFLVLTEPPRDLVVMLLKLKRRGEVKVSLKGRQIRIPLNFTLVVDTKYPERYSGLKFPIRINLPPFDDETFAQMLSMVLGTKVPQDLVAMFPEEYKTFLGVEILSNLWKKLRKRGRKSEIELLKEMATIVTGGII
;
A
#
# COMPACT_ATOMS: atom_id res chain seq x y z
N MET A 1 -2.50 33.46 25.94
CA MET A 1 -2.10 33.00 24.59
C MET A 1 -2.77 33.92 23.60
N GLU A 2 -2.00 34.55 22.70
CA GLU A 2 -2.56 35.38 21.63
C GLU A 2 -3.38 34.51 20.67
N GLY A 3 -4.46 35.05 20.10
CA GLY A 3 -5.45 34.28 19.34
C GLY A 3 -4.83 33.50 18.17
N ILE A 4 -5.17 32.21 18.07
CA ILE A 4 -4.68 31.34 16.99
C ILE A 4 -5.17 31.82 15.63
N SER A 5 -6.28 32.56 15.57
CA SER A 5 -6.83 33.08 14.31
C SER A 5 -6.11 34.33 13.76
N LYS A 6 -5.12 34.90 14.47
CA LYS A 6 -4.41 36.11 14.02
C LYS A 6 -3.15 35.78 13.19
N PRO A 7 -3.00 36.37 11.98
CA PRO A 7 -1.78 36.27 11.18
C PRO A 7 -0.54 36.81 11.90
N MET A 8 0.47 35.96 12.10
CA MET A 8 1.77 36.35 12.69
C MET A 8 2.89 35.39 12.25
N GLU A 9 4.14 35.74 12.55
CA GLU A 9 5.26 34.79 12.47
C GLU A 9 5.14 33.75 13.59
N ARG A 10 5.29 32.47 13.24
CA ARG A 10 5.12 31.34 14.14
C ARG A 10 6.31 30.40 14.05
N TYR A 11 6.56 29.66 15.13
CA TYR A 11 7.74 28.81 15.28
C TYR A 11 7.42 27.39 15.77
N ASP A 12 6.15 27.15 16.13
CA ASP A 12 5.67 25.93 16.76
C ASP A 12 4.49 25.32 16.00
N SER A 13 3.64 26.16 15.40
CA SER A 13 2.46 25.72 14.65
C SER A 13 1.99 26.75 13.62
N VAL A 14 1.24 26.30 12.61
CA VAL A 14 0.47 27.18 11.71
C VAL A 14 -0.81 26.47 11.27
N VAL A 15 -1.88 27.23 11.11
CA VAL A 15 -3.18 26.78 10.63
C VAL A 15 -3.43 27.38 9.26
N PHE A 16 -3.82 26.52 8.34
CA PHE A 16 -4.36 26.83 7.03
C PHE A 16 -5.85 26.53 7.02
N ALA A 17 -6.65 27.46 6.50
CA ALA A 17 -8.09 27.27 6.34
C ALA A 17 -8.49 27.50 4.88
N GLY A 18 -9.32 26.61 4.34
CA GLY A 18 -9.96 26.78 3.03
C GLY A 18 -11.37 27.32 3.24
N MET A 19 -11.61 28.54 2.73
CA MET A 19 -12.86 29.27 2.96
C MET A 19 -13.63 29.52 1.66
N LYS A 20 -14.96 29.42 1.70
CA LYS A 20 -15.85 29.92 0.63
C LYS A 20 -15.84 31.45 0.55
N GLN A 21 -16.43 31.98 -0.52
CA GLN A 21 -16.61 33.44 -0.68
C GLN A 21 -17.48 34.05 0.43
N ASP A 22 -18.41 33.29 0.98
CA ASP A 22 -19.29 33.70 2.09
C ASP A 22 -18.62 33.63 3.48
N GLY A 23 -17.36 33.17 3.56
CA GLY A 23 -16.61 33.04 4.80
C GLY A 23 -16.73 31.67 5.48
N THR A 24 -17.51 30.73 4.92
CA THR A 24 -17.64 29.38 5.49
C THR A 24 -16.31 28.62 5.39
N ILE A 25 -15.82 28.11 6.52
CA ILE A 25 -14.61 27.26 6.58
C ILE A 25 -15.01 25.82 6.27
N GLU A 26 -14.40 25.23 5.25
CA GLU A 26 -14.68 23.84 4.84
C GLU A 26 -13.45 22.92 4.86
N PHE A 27 -12.26 23.49 5.02
CA PHE A 27 -10.98 22.79 5.08
C PHE A 27 -10.09 23.41 6.16
N ILE A 28 -9.40 22.58 6.93
CA ILE A 28 -8.45 23.00 7.96
C ILE A 28 -7.22 22.10 7.84
N LYS A 29 -6.02 22.68 7.72
CA LYS A 29 -4.75 21.97 7.83
C LYS A 29 -3.89 22.62 8.89
N VAL A 30 -3.47 21.84 9.87
CA VAL A 30 -2.60 22.26 10.97
C VAL A 30 -1.24 21.62 10.76
N TYR A 31 -0.19 22.43 10.79
CA TYR A 31 1.18 21.96 10.97
C TYR A 31 1.63 22.29 12.39
N ALA A 32 2.30 21.34 13.05
CA ALA A 32 2.85 21.55 14.38
C ALA A 32 4.08 20.66 14.63
N LEU A 33 4.88 21.02 15.63
CA LEU A 33 6.08 20.26 15.99
C LEU A 33 5.81 18.80 16.40
N ASN A 34 4.63 18.50 16.94
CA ASN A 34 4.21 17.17 17.35
C ASN A 34 2.69 17.02 17.31
N GLU A 35 2.22 15.79 17.54
CA GLU A 35 0.80 15.40 17.50
C GLU A 35 -0.04 16.14 18.55
N ASP A 36 0.38 16.14 19.81
CA ASP A 36 -0.36 16.78 20.91
C ASP A 36 -0.60 18.27 20.64
N LEU A 37 0.42 18.95 20.13
CA LEU A 37 0.31 20.36 19.75
C LEU A 37 -0.63 20.53 18.55
N ALA A 38 -0.56 19.67 17.53
CA ALA A 38 -1.45 19.77 16.38
C ALA A 38 -2.93 19.61 16.78
N ILE A 39 -3.24 18.65 17.67
CA ILE A 39 -4.59 18.44 18.20
C ILE A 39 -5.06 19.67 18.99
N THR A 40 -4.22 20.17 19.89
CA THR A 40 -4.52 21.34 20.72
C THR A 40 -4.83 22.57 19.86
N ILE A 41 -4.03 22.80 18.81
CA ILE A 41 -4.19 23.92 17.88
C ILE A 41 -5.48 23.77 17.05
N LEU A 42 -5.79 22.56 16.58
CA LEU A 42 -7.03 22.28 15.84
C LEU A 42 -8.25 22.57 16.72
N ASP A 43 -8.28 22.05 17.95
CA ASP A 43 -9.38 22.25 18.89
C ASP A 43 -9.59 23.74 19.22
N GLN A 44 -8.51 24.47 19.47
CA GLN A 44 -8.59 25.89 19.75
C GLN A 44 -9.05 26.68 18.52
N PHE A 45 -8.58 26.33 17.31
CA PHE A 45 -9.04 26.97 16.07
C PHE A 45 -10.54 26.76 15.85
N LEU A 46 -11.05 25.55 16.05
CA LEU A 46 -12.48 25.25 15.95
C LEU A 46 -13.30 26.09 16.93
N ARG A 47 -12.86 26.17 18.20
CA ARG A 47 -13.52 26.98 19.23
C ARG A 47 -13.52 28.47 18.90
N GLU A 48 -12.38 29.03 18.49
CA GLU A 48 -12.26 30.46 18.15
C GLU A 48 -13.16 30.86 16.96
N ASN A 49 -13.43 29.92 16.05
CA ASN A 49 -14.24 30.16 14.85
C ASN A 49 -15.69 29.67 15.00
N ASN A 50 -16.13 29.29 16.21
CA ASN A 50 -17.46 28.73 16.48
C ASN A 50 -17.83 27.54 15.58
N LEU A 51 -16.84 26.71 15.24
CA LEU A 51 -17.02 25.49 14.46
C LEU A 51 -17.20 24.30 15.41
N HIS A 52 -18.21 23.48 15.15
CA HIS A 52 -18.43 22.29 15.96
C HIS A 52 -17.52 21.14 15.47
N PRO A 53 -16.74 20.48 16.35
CA PRO A 53 -15.81 19.41 15.93
C PRO A 53 -16.47 18.28 15.14
N SER A 54 -17.73 17.93 15.45
CA SER A 54 -18.48 16.87 14.74
C SER A 54 -18.79 17.17 13.28
N ASP A 55 -18.67 18.43 12.87
CA ASP A 55 -18.95 18.87 11.50
C ASP A 55 -17.72 18.69 10.61
N PHE A 56 -16.58 18.32 11.20
CA PHE A 56 -15.31 18.10 10.53
C PHE A 56 -14.83 16.65 10.70
N VAL A 57 -14.16 16.14 9.68
CA VAL A 57 -13.59 14.81 9.64
C VAL A 57 -12.09 14.94 9.36
N VAL A 58 -11.27 14.34 10.22
CA VAL A 58 -9.81 14.27 10.02
C VAL A 58 -9.52 13.25 8.92
N ILE A 59 -8.95 13.73 7.81
CA ILE A 59 -8.64 12.93 6.60
C ILE A 59 -7.16 12.58 6.45
N GLN A 60 -6.30 13.23 7.24
CA GLN A 60 -4.87 13.01 7.22
C GLN A 60 -4.29 13.40 8.57
N ARG A 61 -3.40 12.57 9.11
CA ARG A 61 -2.58 12.88 10.28
C ARG A 61 -1.24 12.17 10.13
N GLY A 62 -0.15 12.75 10.63
CA GLY A 62 1.17 12.11 10.60
C GLY A 62 2.31 13.07 10.28
N LEU A 63 3.51 12.52 10.12
CA LEU A 63 4.71 13.30 9.77
C LEU A 63 4.75 13.57 8.27
N GLU A 64 4.81 14.84 7.90
CA GLU A 64 5.05 15.31 6.53
C GLU A 64 6.53 15.65 6.34
N ASP A 65 7.11 15.24 5.22
CA ASP A 65 8.47 15.64 4.82
C ASP A 65 8.46 17.10 4.33
N ILE A 66 9.28 17.93 4.98
CA ILE A 66 9.44 19.36 4.68
C ILE A 66 10.89 19.69 4.34
N LYS A 67 11.68 18.70 3.94
CA LYS A 67 13.08 18.87 3.61
C LYS A 67 13.27 19.95 2.54
N GLY A 68 14.11 20.93 2.86
CA GLY A 68 14.39 22.07 1.99
C GLY A 68 13.37 23.22 2.04
N LYS A 69 12.31 23.12 2.85
CA LYS A 69 11.39 24.23 3.13
C LYS A 69 11.88 24.99 4.36
N ASP A 70 12.35 26.24 4.17
CA ASP A 70 12.71 27.12 5.29
C ASP A 70 11.50 27.72 6.02
N ILE A 71 10.39 27.89 5.27
CA ILE A 71 9.13 28.42 5.77
C ILE A 71 7.94 27.64 5.20
N ILE A 72 6.84 27.62 5.96
CA ILE A 72 5.53 27.12 5.52
C ILE A 72 4.53 28.29 5.61
N SER A 73 3.98 28.69 4.47
CA SER A 73 3.04 29.80 4.31
C SER A 73 2.12 29.53 3.13
N THR A 74 1.11 30.39 2.92
CA THR A 74 0.23 30.28 1.74
C THR A 74 0.98 30.40 0.41
N ARG A 75 2.19 31.02 0.42
CA ARG A 75 3.05 31.14 -0.77
C ARG A 75 3.90 29.90 -1.03
N THR A 76 4.28 29.15 0.00
CA THR A 76 5.05 27.91 -0.19
C THR A 76 4.14 26.70 -0.37
N GLU A 77 2.88 26.83 0.02
CA GLU A 77 1.83 25.83 -0.17
C GLU A 77 1.02 26.12 -1.45
N GLU A 78 1.72 26.33 -2.57
CA GLU A 78 1.10 26.64 -3.88
C GLU A 78 0.19 25.51 -4.37
N ASP A 79 0.62 24.26 -4.19
CA ASP A 79 -0.17 23.08 -4.57
C ASP A 79 -1.48 23.01 -3.79
N LEU A 80 -1.42 23.25 -2.47
CA LEU A 80 -2.60 23.29 -1.61
C LEU A 80 -3.54 24.42 -2.02
N SER A 81 -2.98 25.60 -2.32
CA SER A 81 -3.72 26.76 -2.79
C SER A 81 -4.45 26.49 -4.11
N ALA A 82 -3.73 25.94 -5.09
CA ALA A 82 -4.28 25.58 -6.40
C ALA A 82 -5.36 24.49 -6.28
N MET A 83 -5.15 23.52 -5.40
CA MET A 83 -6.10 22.45 -5.13
C MET A 83 -7.41 22.97 -4.52
N LEU A 84 -7.33 23.85 -3.52
CA LEU A 84 -8.50 24.46 -2.90
C LEU A 84 -9.24 25.40 -3.86
N ALA A 85 -8.52 26.15 -4.69
CA ALA A 85 -9.10 27.06 -5.68
C ALA A 85 -10.00 26.32 -6.68
N ARG A 86 -9.61 25.11 -7.12
CA ARG A 86 -10.43 24.26 -8.01
C ARG A 86 -11.78 23.87 -7.39
N LEU A 87 -11.91 23.91 -6.07
CA LEU A 87 -13.13 23.58 -5.32
C LEU A 87 -13.93 24.81 -4.89
N GLY A 88 -13.51 25.99 -5.35
CA GLY A 88 -14.09 27.27 -4.98
C GLY A 88 -13.72 27.72 -3.56
N LEU A 89 -12.65 27.16 -2.98
CA LEU A 89 -12.13 27.52 -1.67
C LEU A 89 -10.88 28.41 -1.82
N ARG A 90 -10.83 29.47 -1.02
CA ARG A 90 -9.65 30.33 -0.89
C ARG A 90 -8.82 29.87 0.29
N LEU A 91 -7.54 29.55 0.05
CA LEU A 91 -6.58 29.26 1.11
C LEU A 91 -6.25 30.54 1.88
N VAL A 92 -6.42 30.51 3.19
CA VAL A 92 -5.94 31.52 4.14
C VAL A 92 -5.09 30.84 5.20
N SER A 93 -4.24 31.61 5.88
CA SER A 93 -3.42 31.10 6.98
C SER A 93 -3.39 32.09 8.14
N ASN A 94 -3.23 31.55 9.34
CA ASN A 94 -2.97 32.34 10.54
C ASN A 94 -1.49 32.73 10.72
N GLY A 95 -0.64 32.54 9.70
CA GLY A 95 0.75 32.99 9.82
C GLY A 95 1.72 32.40 8.81
N VAL A 96 3.00 32.58 9.15
CA VAL A 96 4.14 31.94 8.47
C VAL A 96 4.87 31.12 9.51
N LEU A 97 5.01 29.81 9.28
CA LEU A 97 5.77 28.93 10.16
C LEU A 97 7.23 28.85 9.68
N HIS A 98 8.17 29.16 10.56
CA HIS A 98 9.58 28.94 10.32
C HIS A 98 9.97 27.53 10.75
N THR A 99 10.47 26.70 9.82
CA THR A 99 10.78 25.28 10.07
C THR A 99 12.10 25.09 10.81
N ARG A 100 12.97 26.10 10.82
CA ARG A 100 14.29 26.09 11.47
C ARG A 100 15.14 24.88 11.07
N GLY A 101 15.04 24.44 9.83
CA GLY A 101 15.80 23.30 9.29
C GLY A 101 15.29 21.92 9.69
N ALA A 102 14.07 21.82 10.25
CA ALA A 102 13.43 20.54 10.47
C ALA A 102 13.19 19.81 9.13
N GLU A 103 13.49 18.51 9.08
CA GLU A 103 13.20 17.69 7.90
C GLU A 103 11.76 17.17 7.88
N LYS A 104 11.11 17.10 9.04
CA LYS A 104 9.75 16.59 9.20
C LYS A 104 8.94 17.45 10.15
N ILE A 105 7.64 17.52 9.92
CA ILE A 105 6.68 18.21 10.78
C ILE A 105 5.40 17.39 10.91
N TYR A 106 4.74 17.45 12.05
CA TYR A 106 3.45 16.79 12.20
C TYR A 106 2.36 17.61 11.51
N GLN A 107 1.44 16.94 10.83
CA GLN A 107 0.26 17.57 10.25
C GLN A 107 -1.03 16.90 10.70
N ILE A 108 -2.11 17.67 10.75
CA ILE A 108 -3.49 17.19 10.81
C ILE A 108 -4.29 17.95 9.77
N THR A 109 -5.03 17.25 8.92
CA THR A 109 -5.95 17.85 7.97
C THR A 109 -7.37 17.39 8.26
N ALA A 110 -8.28 18.35 8.44
CA ALA A 110 -9.69 18.15 8.68
C ALA A 110 -10.53 18.83 7.58
N ILE A 111 -11.64 18.21 7.20
CA ILE A 111 -12.57 18.76 6.21
C ILE A 111 -14.01 18.69 6.70
N SER A 112 -14.80 19.68 6.34
CA SER A 112 -16.22 19.69 6.68
C SER A 112 -16.98 18.56 5.99
N LYS A 113 -17.98 17.99 6.67
CA LYS A 113 -18.88 16.97 6.11
C LYS A 113 -19.61 17.46 4.86
N SER A 114 -20.01 18.73 4.82
CA SER A 114 -20.63 19.35 3.64
C SER A 114 -19.70 19.33 2.42
N LEU A 115 -18.40 19.56 2.62
CA LEU A 115 -17.41 19.45 1.55
C LEU A 115 -17.25 18.00 1.09
N ILE A 116 -17.20 17.04 2.02
CA ILE A 116 -17.14 15.61 1.70
C ILE A 116 -18.34 15.19 0.85
N GLU A 117 -19.55 15.53 1.29
CA GLU A 117 -20.79 15.18 0.59
C GLU A 117 -20.81 15.75 -0.83
N ARG A 118 -20.37 17.01 -1.01
CA ARG A 118 -20.24 17.65 -2.32
C ARG A 118 -19.22 16.95 -3.22
N LEU A 119 -18.05 16.61 -2.69
CA LEU A 119 -17.00 15.88 -3.41
C LEU A 119 -17.46 14.48 -3.83
N GLN A 120 -18.30 13.84 -3.01
CA GLN A 120 -18.85 12.52 -3.29
C GLN A 120 -20.11 12.54 -4.19
N GLY A 121 -20.85 13.66 -4.22
CA GLY A 121 -22.16 13.80 -4.87
C GLY A 121 -22.13 14.39 -6.28
N GLU A 122 -21.34 15.45 -6.54
CA GLU A 122 -21.44 16.25 -7.78
C GLU A 122 -20.17 16.24 -8.68
N ASP A 123 -19.01 15.76 -8.19
CA ASP A 123 -17.71 15.91 -8.89
C ASP A 123 -16.98 14.58 -9.18
N LYS A 124 -17.70 13.46 -9.31
CA LYS A 124 -17.10 12.21 -9.83
C LYS A 124 -16.45 12.41 -11.21
N ASP A 125 -16.96 13.32 -12.02
CA ASP A 125 -16.53 13.52 -13.41
C ASP A 125 -15.44 14.59 -13.59
N LYS A 126 -15.28 15.56 -12.68
CA LYS A 126 -14.24 16.61 -12.81
C LYS A 126 -12.89 16.25 -12.20
N VAL A 127 -12.85 15.43 -11.14
CA VAL A 127 -11.58 14.96 -10.55
C VAL A 127 -11.04 13.74 -11.30
N SER A 128 -11.92 12.88 -11.82
CA SER A 128 -11.53 11.73 -12.66
C SER A 128 -10.99 12.12 -14.03
N THR A 129 -11.38 13.27 -14.59
CA THR A 129 -10.84 13.79 -15.86
C THR A 129 -9.44 14.39 -15.74
N ILE A 130 -8.99 14.76 -14.53
CA ILE A 130 -7.66 15.37 -14.31
C ILE A 130 -6.59 14.30 -14.09
N ILE A 131 -6.95 13.13 -13.54
CA ILE A 131 -6.01 12.06 -13.22
C ILE A 131 -6.16 10.93 -14.23
N LYS A 132 -5.26 10.87 -15.22
CA LYS A 132 -5.17 9.75 -16.14
C LYS A 132 -4.60 8.54 -15.39
N GLU A 133 -5.47 7.68 -14.89
CA GLU A 133 -5.07 6.41 -14.29
C GLU A 133 -4.43 5.53 -15.36
N GLU A 134 -3.21 5.07 -15.07
CA GLU A 134 -2.46 4.21 -15.95
C GLU A 134 -1.79 3.16 -15.07
N ILE A 135 -2.06 1.89 -15.34
CA ILE A 135 -1.46 0.77 -14.64
C ILE A 135 -0.70 -0.03 -15.69
N SER A 136 0.59 -0.26 -15.44
CA SER A 136 1.40 -1.15 -16.25
C SER A 136 2.17 -2.11 -15.36
N ILE A 137 2.42 -3.31 -15.86
CA ILE A 137 3.23 -4.30 -15.16
C ILE A 137 4.42 -4.63 -16.04
N ASP A 138 5.60 -4.37 -15.50
CA ASP A 138 6.86 -4.55 -16.21
C ASP A 138 7.84 -5.37 -15.37
N PHE A 139 8.04 -6.61 -15.80
CA PHE A 139 8.96 -7.55 -15.16
C PHE A 139 10.39 -7.47 -15.69
N SER A 140 10.67 -6.62 -16.70
CA SER A 140 11.97 -6.61 -17.40
C SER A 140 13.15 -6.25 -16.49
N ASN A 141 12.90 -5.46 -15.44
CA ASN A 141 13.92 -5.07 -14.47
C ASN A 141 14.17 -6.11 -13.36
N LEU A 142 13.45 -7.23 -13.39
CA LEU A 142 13.62 -8.30 -12.40
C LEU A 142 14.62 -9.34 -12.92
N LYS A 143 15.52 -9.78 -12.05
CA LYS A 143 16.50 -10.85 -12.32
C LYS A 143 15.83 -12.22 -12.25
N LEU A 144 14.79 -12.45 -13.05
CA LEU A 144 14.06 -13.71 -13.13
C LEU A 144 14.41 -14.43 -14.44
N PRO A 145 14.47 -15.77 -14.46
CA PRO A 145 14.64 -16.50 -15.70
C PRO A 145 13.45 -16.25 -16.65
N GLU A 146 13.74 -16.18 -17.95
CA GLU A 146 12.77 -15.78 -18.98
C GLU A 146 11.47 -16.61 -18.96
N LYS A 147 11.59 -17.92 -18.67
CA LYS A 147 10.44 -18.83 -18.57
C LYS A 147 9.46 -18.46 -17.45
N TYR A 148 9.92 -17.86 -16.35
CA TYR A 148 9.05 -17.38 -15.27
C TYR A 148 8.46 -16.01 -15.63
N MET A 149 9.27 -15.11 -16.20
CA MET A 149 8.81 -13.78 -16.63
C MET A 149 7.65 -13.88 -17.64
N LYS A 150 7.77 -14.73 -18.66
CA LYS A 150 6.70 -14.96 -19.65
C LYS A 150 5.37 -15.38 -19.02
N LYS A 151 5.43 -16.21 -17.98
CA LYS A 151 4.24 -16.68 -17.27
C LYS A 151 3.63 -15.60 -16.39
N LEU A 152 4.48 -14.86 -15.68
CA LEU A 152 4.07 -13.75 -14.81
C LEU A 152 3.49 -12.56 -15.58
N LEU A 153 3.89 -12.38 -16.86
CA LEU A 153 3.33 -11.33 -17.73
C LEU A 153 1.80 -11.40 -17.85
N LEU A 154 1.19 -12.57 -17.65
CA LEU A 154 -0.26 -12.73 -17.61
C LEU A 154 -0.94 -11.88 -16.52
N LEU A 155 -0.22 -11.52 -15.45
CA LEU A 155 -0.72 -10.61 -14.40
C LEU A 155 -1.03 -9.21 -14.94
N SER A 156 -0.44 -8.80 -16.08
CA SER A 156 -0.73 -7.52 -16.73
C SER A 156 -2.18 -7.38 -17.19
N LEU A 157 -2.91 -8.49 -17.32
CA LEU A 157 -4.34 -8.49 -17.62
C LEU A 157 -5.20 -8.03 -16.42
N MET A 158 -4.62 -7.98 -15.21
CA MET A 158 -5.33 -7.58 -13.98
C MET A 158 -6.61 -8.40 -13.70
N GLU A 159 -6.59 -9.67 -14.09
CA GLU A 159 -7.68 -10.62 -13.86
C GLU A 159 -7.36 -11.53 -12.66
N ASP A 160 -8.41 -12.07 -12.04
CA ASP A 160 -8.26 -12.95 -10.89
C ASP A 160 -7.37 -14.15 -11.24
N THR A 161 -6.27 -14.28 -10.52
CA THR A 161 -5.19 -15.20 -10.89
C THR A 161 -4.96 -16.24 -9.80
N PHE A 162 -4.86 -17.49 -10.22
CA PHE A 162 -4.42 -18.58 -9.38
C PHE A 162 -2.99 -18.99 -9.77
N ILE A 163 -2.05 -18.90 -8.84
CA ILE A 163 -0.65 -19.24 -9.03
C ILE A 163 -0.34 -20.53 -8.27
N LEU A 164 0.01 -21.57 -9.02
CA LEU A 164 0.66 -22.77 -8.49
C LEU A 164 2.16 -22.49 -8.39
N ASN A 165 2.64 -22.17 -7.19
CA ASN A 165 3.98 -21.66 -6.95
C ASN A 165 4.90 -22.69 -6.29
N ARG A 166 5.20 -23.75 -7.03
CA ARG A 166 6.18 -24.76 -6.59
C ARG A 166 7.63 -24.26 -6.72
N ALA A 167 7.85 -23.15 -7.41
CA ALA A 167 9.12 -22.45 -7.47
C ALA A 167 9.46 -21.67 -6.20
N GLU A 168 8.51 -21.52 -5.27
CA GLU A 168 8.66 -20.70 -4.05
C GLU A 168 9.10 -19.26 -4.33
N LEU A 169 8.59 -18.69 -5.43
CA LEU A 169 8.85 -17.30 -5.77
C LEU A 169 8.10 -16.39 -4.79
N ASN A 170 8.73 -15.33 -4.28
CA ASN A 170 8.02 -14.30 -3.52
C ASN A 170 7.15 -13.45 -4.47
N VAL A 171 5.95 -13.96 -4.78
CA VAL A 171 4.98 -13.32 -5.69
C VAL A 171 4.62 -11.90 -5.24
N PRO A 172 4.27 -11.63 -3.98
CA PRO A 172 3.94 -10.28 -3.52
C PRO A 172 5.02 -9.25 -3.86
N GLU A 173 6.28 -9.55 -3.52
CA GLU A 173 7.40 -8.64 -3.74
C GLU A 173 7.71 -8.47 -5.24
N VAL A 174 7.56 -9.54 -6.02
CA VAL A 174 7.72 -9.50 -7.48
C VAL A 174 6.68 -8.57 -8.12
N ILE A 175 5.41 -8.67 -7.72
CA ILE A 175 4.34 -7.79 -8.23
C ILE A 175 4.60 -6.35 -7.79
N LYS A 176 4.95 -6.14 -6.51
CA LYS A 176 5.23 -4.81 -5.95
C LYS A 176 6.32 -4.06 -6.70
N ARG A 177 7.37 -4.77 -7.15
CA ARG A 177 8.46 -4.19 -7.96
C ARG A 177 8.13 -4.01 -9.44
N ALA A 178 7.20 -4.80 -9.96
CA ALA A 178 6.85 -4.79 -11.38
C ALA A 178 5.72 -3.81 -11.72
N VAL A 179 4.79 -3.58 -10.78
CA VAL A 179 3.68 -2.65 -10.92
C VAL A 179 4.20 -1.22 -11.01
N LYS A 180 3.74 -0.49 -12.02
CA LYS A 180 4.04 0.91 -12.28
C LYS A 180 2.76 1.67 -12.59
N GLY A 181 2.82 2.99 -12.41
CA GLY A 181 1.75 3.90 -12.74
C GLY A 181 1.03 4.44 -11.51
N VAL A 182 -0.18 4.94 -11.70
CA VAL A 182 -0.93 5.68 -10.68
C VAL A 182 -2.42 5.36 -10.71
N VAL A 183 -3.02 5.25 -9.54
CA VAL A 183 -4.46 5.11 -9.35
C VAL A 183 -4.96 6.10 -8.32
N SER A 184 -6.20 6.54 -8.46
CA SER A 184 -6.86 7.40 -7.50
C SER A 184 -7.88 6.60 -6.69
N ILE A 185 -7.64 6.49 -5.39
CA ILE A 185 -8.55 5.87 -4.42
C ILE A 185 -9.15 6.94 -3.48
N PRO A 186 -10.37 6.74 -2.95
CA PRO A 186 -10.88 7.60 -1.89
C PRO A 186 -10.01 7.47 -0.62
N ARG A 187 -9.83 8.57 0.13
CA ARG A 187 -9.24 8.53 1.48
C ARG A 187 -10.16 7.80 2.44
N LEU A 188 -11.43 8.18 2.39
CA LEU A 188 -12.50 7.60 3.19
C LEU A 188 -13.79 7.50 2.40
N ILE A 189 -14.68 6.64 2.85
CA ILE A 189 -16.06 6.57 2.38
C ILE A 189 -16.94 7.00 3.55
N GLU A 190 -17.67 8.09 3.39
CA GLU A 190 -18.64 8.57 4.38
C GLU A 190 -20.06 8.27 3.89
N ARG A 191 -20.83 7.54 4.68
CA ARG A 191 -22.25 7.26 4.42
C ARG A 191 -23.00 7.26 5.73
N ASP A 192 -24.04 8.07 5.82
CA ASP A 192 -24.89 8.18 7.01
C ASP A 192 -24.04 8.31 8.29
N ASN A 193 -23.18 9.33 8.41
CA ASN A 193 -22.28 9.55 9.56
C ASN A 193 -21.34 8.38 9.93
N ILE A 194 -21.20 7.36 9.09
CA ILE A 194 -20.22 6.29 9.24
C ILE A 194 -19.08 6.54 8.28
N ILE A 195 -17.86 6.49 8.80
CA ILE A 195 -16.62 6.74 8.08
C ILE A 195 -15.89 5.41 7.93
N ILE A 196 -15.47 5.09 6.71
CA ILE A 196 -14.66 3.91 6.41
C ILE A 196 -13.33 4.39 5.84
N LYS A 197 -12.22 4.14 6.55
CA LYS A 197 -10.87 4.58 6.16
C LYS A 197 -10.32 3.69 5.04
N VAL A 198 -10.36 4.14 3.79
CA VAL A 198 -9.89 3.33 2.65
C VAL A 198 -8.38 3.49 2.43
N PHE A 199 -7.86 4.71 2.55
CA PHE A 199 -6.42 4.94 2.51
C PHE A 199 -5.74 4.44 3.79
N ASP A 200 -4.50 4.00 3.66
CA ASP A 200 -3.69 3.40 4.72
C ASP A 200 -2.22 3.67 4.39
N GLU A 201 -1.50 4.34 5.28
CA GLU A 201 -0.11 4.75 5.03
C GLU A 201 0.87 3.58 5.05
N GLU A 202 0.52 2.46 5.69
CA GLU A 202 1.35 1.26 5.74
C GLU A 202 1.22 0.43 4.45
N LEU A 203 0.03 0.44 3.85
CA LEU A 203 -0.29 -0.35 2.66
C LEU A 203 -0.15 0.43 1.35
N HIS A 204 -0.26 1.77 1.38
CA HIS A 204 -0.33 2.59 0.17
C HIS A 204 0.86 3.55 0.03
N THR A 205 1.48 3.53 -1.15
CA THR A 205 2.54 4.47 -1.51
C THR A 205 1.96 5.70 -2.20
N VAL A 206 2.01 6.86 -1.53
CA VAL A 206 1.47 8.13 -2.02
C VAL A 206 2.34 8.70 -3.14
N GLN A 207 1.70 9.09 -4.25
CA GLN A 207 2.28 9.85 -5.36
C GLN A 207 1.73 11.28 -5.41
N GLY A 208 0.55 11.49 -4.84
CA GLY A 208 -0.08 12.80 -4.72
C GLY A 208 -1.36 12.72 -3.88
N SER A 209 -1.84 13.86 -3.41
CA SER A 209 -3.03 13.93 -2.56
C SER A 209 -4.00 14.97 -3.08
N TYR A 210 -5.29 14.64 -3.08
CA TYR A 210 -6.38 15.53 -3.46
C TYR A 210 -7.50 15.39 -2.44
N LEU A 211 -7.53 16.19 -1.37
CA LEU A 211 -8.64 16.36 -0.41
C LEU A 211 -9.37 15.06 0.00
N ASP A 212 -10.33 14.54 -0.76
CA ASP A 212 -11.07 13.32 -0.49
C ASP A 212 -10.48 12.04 -1.13
N ARG A 213 -9.46 12.19 -1.97
CA ARG A 213 -8.77 11.13 -2.72
C ARG A 213 -7.25 11.18 -2.51
N VAL A 214 -6.61 10.04 -2.74
CA VAL A 214 -5.16 9.90 -2.79
C VAL A 214 -4.77 9.29 -4.12
N ILE A 215 -3.77 9.88 -4.78
CA ILE A 215 -3.09 9.26 -5.90
C ILE A 215 -1.99 8.39 -5.32
N ILE A 216 -2.07 7.10 -5.59
CA ILE A 216 -1.13 6.12 -5.09
C ILE A 216 -0.57 5.30 -6.25
N THR A 217 0.61 4.70 -6.03
CA THR A 217 1.02 3.54 -6.83
C THR A 217 -0.05 2.44 -6.67
N PRO A 218 -0.44 1.72 -7.74
CA PRO A 218 -1.41 0.65 -7.63
C PRO A 218 -1.05 -0.30 -6.48
N PRO A 219 -1.95 -0.50 -5.50
CA PRO A 219 -1.57 -1.16 -4.26
C PRO A 219 -1.32 -2.64 -4.48
N VAL A 220 -0.35 -3.20 -3.75
CA VAL A 220 -0.12 -4.65 -3.67
C VAL A 220 -0.24 -5.02 -2.21
N VAL A 221 -1.45 -5.39 -1.81
CA VAL A 221 -1.78 -5.79 -0.44
C VAL A 221 -1.54 -7.28 -0.31
N HIS A 222 -0.69 -7.68 0.62
CA HIS A 222 -0.32 -9.07 0.87
C HIS A 222 -0.95 -9.55 2.18
N TRP A 223 -1.43 -10.79 2.18
CA TRP A 223 -1.85 -11.52 3.36
C TRP A 223 -1.29 -12.94 3.29
N ASP A 224 -0.65 -13.40 4.35
CA ASP A 224 -0.02 -14.72 4.48
C ASP A 224 -0.66 -15.53 5.61
N ALA A 225 -1.21 -16.71 5.27
CA ALA A 225 -1.88 -17.58 6.23
C ALA A 225 -1.01 -18.04 7.41
N HIS A 226 0.31 -17.93 7.33
CA HIS A 226 1.23 -18.33 8.40
C HIS A 226 1.58 -17.19 9.36
N ILE A 227 1.27 -15.95 9.00
CA ILE A 227 1.67 -14.75 9.73
C ILE A 227 0.45 -13.94 10.15
N ASP A 228 -0.53 -13.81 9.25
CA ASP A 228 -1.65 -12.89 9.39
C ASP A 228 -2.93 -13.58 9.87
N GLU A 229 -3.80 -12.80 10.51
CA GLU A 229 -5.06 -13.27 11.08
C GLU A 229 -6.24 -13.04 10.11
N LEU A 230 -7.31 -13.83 10.28
CA LEU A 230 -8.51 -13.68 9.45
C LEU A 230 -9.33 -12.41 9.77
N ASP A 231 -9.08 -11.78 10.92
CA ASP A 231 -9.76 -10.55 11.34
C ASP A 231 -9.47 -9.38 10.39
N SER A 232 -8.37 -9.44 9.63
CA SER A 232 -8.05 -8.50 8.54
C SER A 232 -9.08 -8.52 7.39
N PHE A 233 -10.01 -9.49 7.38
CA PHE A 233 -11.13 -9.56 6.43
C PHE A 233 -12.47 -9.07 6.98
N SER A 234 -12.47 -8.46 8.17
CA SER A 234 -13.65 -7.92 8.84
C SER A 234 -13.57 -6.40 8.99
N PHE A 235 -14.73 -5.74 9.18
CA PHE A 235 -14.75 -4.32 9.54
C PHE A 235 -14.46 -4.18 11.03
N GLN A 236 -13.52 -3.33 11.38
CA GLN A 236 -13.13 -3.07 12.77
C GLN A 236 -13.45 -1.62 13.14
N GLU A 237 -14.22 -1.40 14.21
CA GLU A 237 -14.45 -0.03 14.71
C GLU A 237 -13.20 0.44 15.46
N VAL A 238 -12.60 1.53 15.01
CA VAL A 238 -11.38 2.10 15.62
C VAL A 238 -11.68 3.34 16.46
N GLU A 239 -12.69 4.11 16.07
CA GLU A 239 -13.22 5.28 16.79
C GLU A 239 -14.75 5.31 16.60
N GLU A 240 -15.45 6.18 17.32
CA GLU A 240 -16.92 6.24 17.23
C GLU A 240 -17.38 6.50 15.79
N ASN A 241 -18.06 5.51 15.18
CA ASN A 241 -18.53 5.54 13.78
C ASN A 241 -17.41 5.54 12.73
N VAL A 242 -16.17 5.24 13.11
CA VAL A 242 -15.02 5.15 12.20
C VAL A 242 -14.53 3.71 12.14
N TYR A 243 -14.49 3.17 10.93
CA TYR A 243 -14.17 1.76 10.69
C TYR A 243 -12.94 1.61 9.81
N GLU A 244 -12.08 0.68 10.22
CA GLU A 244 -11.05 0.09 9.37
C GLU A 244 -11.70 -1.00 8.52
N PRO A 245 -11.64 -0.91 7.18
CA PRO A 245 -12.25 -1.91 6.32
C PRO A 245 -11.34 -3.13 6.12
N PRO A 246 -11.92 -4.25 5.67
CA PRO A 246 -11.16 -5.42 5.24
C PRO A 246 -10.08 -5.12 4.19
N LEU A 247 -9.01 -5.94 4.16
CA LEU A 247 -7.88 -5.79 3.22
C LEU A 247 -8.30 -5.72 1.74
N PHE A 248 -9.35 -6.43 1.34
CA PHE A 248 -9.84 -6.39 -0.04
C PHE A 248 -10.41 -5.02 -0.45
N VAL A 249 -10.82 -4.18 0.50
CA VAL A 249 -11.21 -2.78 0.25
C VAL A 249 -9.96 -1.90 0.13
N LYS A 250 -8.94 -2.15 0.96
CA LYS A 250 -7.64 -1.46 0.86
C LYS A 250 -6.95 -1.75 -0.47
N ALA A 251 -7.07 -2.97 -1.01
CA ALA A 251 -6.51 -3.37 -2.30
C ALA A 251 -7.21 -2.74 -3.54
N MET A 252 -8.02 -1.70 -3.36
CA MET A 252 -8.78 -1.05 -4.43
C MET A 252 -7.86 -0.55 -5.56
N LYS A 253 -8.22 -0.89 -6.80
CA LYS A 253 -7.51 -0.65 -8.06
C LYS A 253 -6.11 -1.28 -8.13
N GLY A 254 -5.82 -2.26 -7.27
CA GLY A 254 -4.55 -2.98 -7.26
C GLY A 254 -4.71 -4.49 -7.12
N PHE A 255 -3.80 -5.09 -6.38
CA PHE A 255 -3.71 -6.53 -6.14
C PHE A 255 -3.92 -6.85 -4.67
N LEU A 256 -4.77 -7.84 -4.40
CA LEU A 256 -4.82 -8.56 -3.15
C LEU A 256 -4.16 -9.92 -3.36
N VAL A 257 -2.96 -10.10 -2.83
CA VAL A 257 -2.18 -11.34 -2.94
C VAL A 257 -2.33 -12.14 -1.65
N LEU A 258 -2.83 -13.37 -1.77
CA LEU A 258 -3.06 -14.26 -0.65
C LEU A 258 -2.13 -15.47 -0.75
N THR A 259 -1.25 -15.65 0.23
CA THR A 259 -0.37 -16.82 0.33
C THR A 259 -1.02 -17.91 1.17
N GLU A 260 -1.20 -19.09 0.57
CA GLU A 260 -1.84 -20.27 1.18
C GLU A 260 -3.18 -20.01 1.89
N PRO A 261 -4.11 -19.20 1.32
CA PRO A 261 -5.32 -18.80 2.02
C PRO A 261 -6.27 -19.96 2.33
N PRO A 262 -7.02 -19.91 3.44
CA PRO A 262 -8.13 -20.83 3.64
C PRO A 262 -9.08 -20.82 2.44
N ARG A 263 -9.53 -22.01 2.02
CA ARG A 263 -10.40 -22.16 0.85
C ARG A 263 -11.68 -21.32 0.96
N ASP A 264 -12.27 -21.27 2.15
CA ASP A 264 -13.52 -20.56 2.39
C ASP A 264 -13.38 -19.04 2.23
N LEU A 265 -12.20 -18.49 2.59
CA LEU A 265 -11.85 -17.10 2.33
C LEU A 265 -11.85 -16.81 0.82
N VAL A 266 -11.19 -17.67 0.03
CA VAL A 266 -11.17 -17.52 -1.44
C VAL A 266 -12.58 -17.61 -2.02
N VAL A 267 -13.41 -18.56 -1.57
CA VAL A 267 -14.80 -18.69 -1.99
C VAL A 267 -15.60 -17.43 -1.68
N MET A 268 -15.43 -16.87 -0.48
CA MET A 268 -16.08 -15.63 -0.07
C MET A 268 -15.68 -14.46 -0.98
N LEU A 269 -14.37 -14.26 -1.21
CA LEU A 269 -13.87 -13.16 -2.06
C LEU A 269 -14.35 -13.27 -3.51
N LEU A 270 -14.32 -14.48 -4.09
CA LEU A 270 -14.86 -14.70 -5.44
C LEU A 270 -16.37 -14.40 -5.53
N LYS A 271 -17.14 -14.72 -4.48
CA LYS A 271 -18.58 -14.36 -4.42
C LYS A 271 -18.78 -12.84 -4.31
N LEU A 272 -17.97 -12.16 -3.51
CA LEU A 272 -18.01 -10.71 -3.38
C LEU A 272 -17.66 -10.01 -4.70
N LYS A 273 -16.59 -10.46 -5.38
CA LYS A 273 -16.19 -9.96 -6.69
C LYS A 273 -17.28 -10.09 -7.75
N ARG A 274 -17.98 -11.22 -7.81
CA ARG A 274 -19.12 -11.40 -8.73
C ARG A 274 -20.27 -10.43 -8.49
N ARG A 275 -20.45 -9.97 -7.24
CA ARG A 275 -21.46 -8.95 -6.90
C ARG A 275 -21.00 -7.54 -7.24
N GLY A 276 -19.69 -7.31 -7.34
CA GLY A 276 -19.08 -5.99 -7.59
C GLY A 276 -19.15 -5.02 -6.40
N GLU A 277 -19.78 -5.42 -5.30
CA GLU A 277 -19.92 -4.61 -4.09
C GLU A 277 -19.98 -5.49 -2.84
N VAL A 278 -19.51 -4.96 -1.70
CA VAL A 278 -19.80 -5.49 -0.37
C VAL A 278 -20.93 -4.71 0.26
N LYS A 279 -21.91 -5.43 0.81
CA LYS A 279 -23.00 -4.88 1.62
C LYS A 279 -22.71 -5.21 3.08
N VAL A 280 -22.54 -4.20 3.91
CA VAL A 280 -22.26 -4.36 5.33
C VAL A 280 -23.28 -3.57 6.15
N SER A 281 -23.66 -4.12 7.30
CA SER A 281 -24.49 -3.43 8.29
C SER A 281 -23.59 -2.93 9.41
N LEU A 282 -23.35 -1.62 9.49
CA LEU A 282 -22.57 -0.97 10.54
C LEU A 282 -23.51 -0.09 11.36
N LYS A 283 -23.57 -0.28 12.69
CA LYS A 283 -24.51 0.41 13.60
C LYS A 283 -25.97 0.49 13.08
N GLY A 284 -26.46 -0.62 12.54
CA GLY A 284 -27.84 -0.72 12.00
C GLY A 284 -28.07 -0.02 10.66
N ARG A 285 -27.03 0.57 10.05
CA ARG A 285 -27.08 1.23 8.74
C ARG A 285 -26.46 0.33 7.68
N GLN A 286 -27.11 0.23 6.52
CA GLN A 286 -26.62 -0.57 5.41
C GLN A 286 -25.74 0.27 4.48
N ILE A 287 -24.47 -0.10 4.39
CA ILE A 287 -23.50 0.57 3.53
C ILE A 287 -23.11 -0.36 2.40
N ARG A 288 -23.04 0.20 1.19
CA ARG A 288 -22.56 -0.49 -0.02
C ARG A 288 -21.24 0.11 -0.46
N ILE A 289 -20.23 -0.73 -0.58
CA ILE A 289 -18.88 -0.32 -1.01
C ILE A 289 -18.57 -1.04 -2.32
N PRO A 290 -18.28 -0.31 -3.42
CA PRO A 290 -17.89 -0.92 -4.67
C PRO A 290 -16.53 -1.62 -4.51
N LEU A 291 -16.41 -2.80 -5.10
CA LEU A 291 -15.19 -3.60 -5.06
C LEU A 291 -14.54 -3.62 -6.44
N ASN A 292 -13.29 -3.20 -6.49
CA ASN A 292 -12.47 -3.26 -7.68
C ASN A 292 -11.03 -3.55 -7.26
N PHE A 293 -10.66 -4.81 -7.13
CA PHE A 293 -9.30 -5.27 -6.81
C PHE A 293 -9.03 -6.55 -7.60
N THR A 294 -7.78 -6.86 -7.89
CA THR A 294 -7.38 -8.12 -8.54
C THR A 294 -7.00 -9.14 -7.47
N LEU A 295 -7.66 -10.30 -7.44
CA LEU A 295 -7.31 -11.36 -6.50
C LEU A 295 -6.19 -12.23 -7.07
N VAL A 296 -5.11 -12.43 -6.32
CA VAL A 296 -4.06 -13.40 -6.62
C VAL A 296 -3.99 -14.41 -5.50
N VAL A 297 -4.24 -15.68 -5.80
CA VAL A 297 -4.04 -16.79 -4.86
C VAL A 297 -2.71 -17.45 -5.18
N ASP A 298 -1.79 -17.43 -4.23
CA ASP A 298 -0.47 -18.04 -4.31
C ASP A 298 -0.41 -19.30 -3.42
N THR A 299 -0.18 -20.47 -4.01
CA THR A 299 -0.18 -21.75 -3.28
C THR A 299 0.69 -22.82 -3.92
N LYS A 300 1.21 -23.74 -3.11
CA LYS A 300 1.87 -24.99 -3.50
C LYS A 300 0.89 -26.16 -3.64
N TYR A 301 -0.32 -26.03 -3.09
CA TYR A 301 -1.28 -27.11 -2.84
C TYR A 301 -2.59 -26.89 -3.64
N PRO A 302 -2.56 -27.06 -4.97
CA PRO A 302 -3.67 -26.68 -5.84
C PRO A 302 -4.96 -27.48 -5.61
N GLU A 303 -4.84 -28.70 -5.10
CA GLU A 303 -5.96 -29.58 -4.76
C GLU A 303 -6.90 -28.96 -3.72
N ARG A 304 -6.39 -28.12 -2.80
CA ARG A 304 -7.20 -27.41 -1.79
C ARG A 304 -8.25 -26.49 -2.43
N TYR A 305 -8.01 -26.05 -3.66
CA TYR A 305 -8.86 -25.11 -4.39
C TYR A 305 -9.59 -25.77 -5.56
N SER A 306 -9.67 -27.10 -5.57
CA SER A 306 -10.39 -27.84 -6.61
C SER A 306 -11.84 -27.35 -6.75
N GLY A 307 -12.28 -27.24 -8.01
CA GLY A 307 -13.59 -26.71 -8.39
C GLY A 307 -13.70 -25.18 -8.41
N LEU A 308 -12.71 -24.44 -7.90
CA LEU A 308 -12.69 -22.97 -8.03
C LEU A 308 -12.23 -22.56 -9.43
N LYS A 309 -12.95 -21.61 -10.02
CA LYS A 309 -12.71 -21.10 -11.36
C LYS A 309 -12.01 -19.75 -11.27
N PHE A 310 -10.82 -19.68 -11.84
CA PHE A 310 -10.04 -18.46 -12.03
C PHE A 310 -9.85 -18.23 -13.53
N PRO A 311 -9.98 -17.00 -14.03
CA PRO A 311 -9.73 -16.68 -15.44
C PRO A 311 -8.27 -16.93 -15.83
N ILE A 312 -7.32 -16.67 -14.91
CA ILE A 312 -5.90 -16.92 -15.15
C ILE A 312 -5.38 -18.00 -14.20
N ARG A 313 -4.62 -18.94 -14.75
CA ARG A 313 -3.87 -19.94 -13.99
C ARG A 313 -2.41 -19.93 -14.41
N ILE A 314 -1.53 -19.66 -13.45
CA ILE A 314 -0.07 -19.63 -13.66
C ILE A 314 0.54 -20.81 -12.94
N ASN A 315 1.38 -21.58 -13.63
CA ASN A 315 2.16 -22.67 -13.02
C ASN A 315 3.64 -22.30 -12.99
N LEU A 316 4.19 -22.09 -11.79
CA LEU A 316 5.61 -21.86 -11.55
C LEU A 316 6.22 -23.16 -10.99
N PRO A 317 6.78 -24.04 -11.85
CA PRO A 317 7.42 -25.27 -11.40
C PRO A 317 8.74 -24.97 -10.67
N PRO A 318 9.26 -25.93 -9.88
CA PRO A 318 10.65 -25.87 -9.40
C PRO A 318 11.63 -25.69 -10.56
N PHE A 319 12.86 -25.30 -10.23
CA PHE A 319 13.93 -25.16 -11.21
C PHE A 319 14.34 -26.53 -11.77
N ASP A 320 14.59 -26.56 -13.08
CA ASP A 320 15.44 -27.61 -13.66
C ASP A 320 16.90 -27.33 -13.32
N ASP A 321 17.77 -28.33 -13.52
CA ASP A 321 19.19 -28.25 -13.18
C ASP A 321 19.88 -27.05 -13.82
N GLU A 322 19.57 -26.76 -15.09
CA GLU A 322 20.13 -25.63 -15.81
C GLU A 322 19.74 -24.29 -15.16
N THR A 323 18.45 -24.09 -14.89
CA THR A 323 17.96 -22.85 -14.26
C THR A 323 18.49 -22.71 -12.85
N PHE A 324 18.54 -23.80 -12.08
CA PHE A 324 19.07 -23.79 -10.72
C PHE A 324 20.55 -23.39 -10.72
N ALA A 325 21.36 -23.99 -11.59
CA ALA A 325 22.77 -23.65 -11.74
C ALA A 325 22.97 -22.17 -12.09
N GLN A 326 22.19 -21.66 -13.04
CA GLN A 326 22.25 -20.25 -13.46
C GLN A 326 21.88 -19.31 -12.31
N MET A 327 20.75 -19.57 -11.63
CA MET A 327 20.27 -18.75 -10.53
C MET A 327 21.22 -18.77 -9.34
N LEU A 328 21.70 -19.95 -8.95
CA LEU A 328 22.66 -20.09 -7.87
C LEU A 328 23.98 -19.39 -8.22
N SER A 329 24.49 -19.58 -9.44
CA SER A 329 25.72 -18.90 -9.88
C SER A 329 25.60 -17.38 -9.82
N MET A 330 24.48 -16.84 -10.29
CA MET A 330 24.19 -15.41 -10.27
C MET A 330 24.18 -14.85 -8.84
N VAL A 331 23.54 -15.56 -7.89
CA VAL A 331 23.42 -15.10 -6.51
C VAL A 331 24.73 -15.25 -5.73
N LEU A 332 25.50 -16.30 -5.99
CA LEU A 332 26.78 -16.55 -5.32
C LEU A 332 27.94 -15.73 -5.91
N GLY A 333 27.81 -15.27 -7.16
CA GLY A 333 28.88 -14.59 -7.89
C GLY A 333 30.02 -15.52 -8.33
N THR A 334 29.77 -16.83 -8.39
CA THR A 334 30.71 -17.86 -8.85
C THR A 334 30.00 -18.84 -9.78
N LYS A 335 30.75 -19.50 -10.68
CA LYS A 335 30.18 -20.47 -11.62
C LYS A 335 29.93 -21.79 -10.90
N VAL A 336 28.67 -22.22 -10.84
CA VAL A 336 28.27 -23.52 -10.31
C VAL A 336 28.41 -24.59 -11.41
N PRO A 337 29.26 -25.61 -11.23
CA PRO A 337 29.38 -26.73 -12.15
C PRO A 337 28.10 -27.58 -12.21
N GLN A 338 27.71 -28.02 -13.40
CA GLN A 338 26.49 -28.80 -13.62
C GLN A 338 26.51 -30.16 -12.90
N ASP A 339 27.67 -30.79 -12.80
CA ASP A 339 27.89 -32.05 -12.08
C ASP A 339 27.57 -31.95 -10.58
N LEU A 340 27.73 -30.77 -9.98
CA LEU A 340 27.39 -30.53 -8.57
C LEU A 340 25.90 -30.26 -8.36
N VAL A 341 25.17 -29.85 -9.40
CA VAL A 341 23.73 -29.54 -9.29
C VAL A 341 22.92 -30.77 -8.91
N ALA A 342 23.29 -31.94 -9.44
CA ALA A 342 22.64 -33.21 -9.14
C ALA A 342 22.74 -33.62 -7.66
N MET A 343 23.70 -33.06 -6.90
CA MET A 343 23.84 -33.33 -5.47
C MET A 343 22.83 -32.55 -4.62
N PHE A 344 22.20 -31.49 -5.16
CA PHE A 344 21.23 -30.69 -4.42
C PHE A 344 19.85 -31.37 -4.45
N PRO A 345 19.18 -31.51 -3.30
CA PRO A 345 17.82 -32.04 -3.27
C PRO A 345 16.84 -31.16 -4.06
N GLU A 346 15.84 -31.79 -4.67
CA GLU A 346 14.79 -31.10 -5.44
C GLU A 346 14.07 -30.01 -4.63
N GLU A 347 13.91 -30.19 -3.32
CA GLU A 347 13.29 -29.24 -2.40
C GLU A 347 14.05 -27.90 -2.33
N TYR A 348 15.35 -27.88 -2.64
CA TYR A 348 16.17 -26.67 -2.67
C TYR A 348 16.26 -26.04 -4.06
N LYS A 349 15.73 -26.69 -5.10
CA LYS A 349 15.74 -26.19 -6.48
C LYS A 349 14.61 -25.18 -6.70
N THR A 350 14.57 -24.15 -5.87
CA THR A 350 13.51 -23.13 -5.81
C THR A 350 14.12 -21.75 -5.54
N PHE A 351 13.34 -20.67 -5.68
CA PHE A 351 13.82 -19.32 -5.35
C PHE A 351 14.19 -19.20 -3.86
N LEU A 352 13.33 -19.70 -2.97
CA LEU A 352 13.60 -19.75 -1.54
C LEU A 352 14.82 -20.64 -1.22
N GLY A 353 14.94 -21.80 -1.87
CA GLY A 353 16.08 -22.68 -1.72
C GLY A 353 17.40 -21.99 -2.10
N VAL A 354 17.45 -21.26 -3.22
CA VAL A 354 18.62 -20.46 -3.62
C VAL A 354 18.95 -19.38 -2.59
N GLU A 355 17.95 -18.74 -1.99
CA GLU A 355 18.17 -17.74 -0.93
C GLU A 355 18.78 -18.37 0.34
N ILE A 356 18.27 -19.52 0.77
CA ILE A 356 18.79 -20.30 1.90
C ILE A 356 20.25 -20.70 1.62
N LEU A 357 20.54 -21.23 0.43
CA LEU A 357 21.88 -21.62 0.01
C LEU A 357 22.84 -20.43 -0.05
N SER A 358 22.38 -19.27 -0.53
CA SER A 358 23.18 -18.03 -0.53
C SER A 358 23.58 -17.61 0.89
N ASN A 359 22.64 -17.71 1.84
CA ASN A 359 22.91 -17.40 3.23
C ASN A 359 23.89 -18.41 3.87
N LEU A 360 23.78 -19.69 3.53
CA LEU A 360 24.73 -20.72 3.95
C LEU A 360 26.13 -20.46 3.36
N TRP A 361 26.22 -20.17 2.07
CA TRP A 361 27.46 -19.82 1.38
C TRP A 361 28.21 -18.67 2.05
N LYS A 362 27.49 -17.58 2.38
CA LYS A 362 28.05 -16.42 3.10
C LYS A 362 28.62 -16.81 4.46
N LYS A 363 27.97 -17.74 5.18
CA LYS A 363 28.46 -18.26 6.46
C LYS A 363 29.71 -19.14 6.30
N LEU A 364 29.73 -20.02 5.29
CA LEU A 364 30.87 -20.90 5.01
C LEU A 364 32.12 -20.11 4.59
N ARG A 365 31.96 -19.10 3.71
CA ARG A 365 33.07 -18.22 3.30
C ARG A 365 33.75 -17.50 4.47
N LYS A 366 33.01 -17.20 5.54
CA LYS A 366 33.58 -16.56 6.74
C LYS A 366 34.42 -17.52 7.60
N ARG A 367 34.27 -18.83 7.44
CA ARG A 367 34.88 -19.86 8.32
C ARG A 367 36.25 -20.37 7.85
N GLY A 368 36.71 -20.09 6.62
CA GLY A 368 38.03 -20.54 6.18
C GLY A 368 38.39 -20.23 4.73
N ARG A 369 39.62 -20.56 4.35
CA ARG A 369 40.18 -20.43 2.99
C ARG A 369 40.00 -21.70 2.16
N LYS A 370 38.78 -22.23 2.07
CA LYS A 370 38.46 -23.31 1.12
C LYS A 370 38.28 -22.73 -0.28
N SER A 371 38.58 -23.54 -1.30
CA SER A 371 38.28 -23.16 -2.68
C SER A 371 36.77 -23.07 -2.92
N GLU A 372 36.34 -22.33 -3.95
CA GLU A 372 34.91 -22.17 -4.25
C GLU A 372 34.21 -23.51 -4.52
N ILE A 373 34.89 -24.43 -5.19
CA ILE A 373 34.37 -25.77 -5.49
C ILE A 373 34.21 -26.60 -4.20
N GLU A 374 35.16 -26.55 -3.28
CA GLU A 374 35.06 -27.27 -2.00
C GLU A 374 33.92 -26.72 -1.14
N LEU A 375 33.73 -25.40 -1.15
CA LEU A 375 32.61 -24.76 -0.46
C LEU A 375 31.26 -25.17 -1.07
N LEU A 376 31.17 -25.30 -2.39
CA LEU A 376 29.95 -25.75 -3.07
C LEU A 376 29.62 -27.21 -2.71
N LYS A 377 30.64 -28.08 -2.69
CA LYS A 377 30.49 -29.48 -2.26
C LYS A 377 30.05 -29.57 -0.81
N GLU A 378 30.71 -28.84 0.09
CA GLU A 378 30.35 -28.79 1.51
C GLU A 378 28.92 -28.28 1.71
N MET A 379 28.52 -27.25 0.95
CA MET A 379 27.15 -26.73 0.97
C MET A 379 26.14 -27.80 0.55
N ALA A 380 26.40 -28.52 -0.56
CA ALA A 380 25.58 -29.64 -1.01
C ALA A 380 25.47 -30.74 0.07
N THR A 381 26.60 -31.15 0.65
CA THR A 381 26.65 -32.15 1.72
C THR A 381 25.86 -31.74 2.96
N ILE A 382 25.90 -30.46 3.35
CA ILE A 382 25.14 -29.96 4.51
C ILE A 382 23.64 -30.07 4.24
N VAL A 383 23.17 -29.66 3.06
CA VAL A 383 21.73 -29.69 2.75
C VAL A 383 21.19 -31.09 2.46
N THR A 384 22.06 -32.05 2.11
CA THR A 384 21.69 -33.48 2.04
C THR A 384 21.77 -34.18 3.40
N GLY A 385 22.19 -33.49 4.47
CA GLY A 385 22.36 -34.08 5.80
C GLY A 385 23.51 -35.08 5.89
N GLY A 386 24.51 -34.97 5.00
CA GLY A 386 25.65 -35.88 4.94
C GLY A 386 25.42 -37.17 4.15
N ILE A 387 24.25 -37.32 3.51
CA ILE A 387 23.95 -38.42 2.60
C ILE A 387 24.51 -38.02 1.23
N ILE A 388 25.56 -38.69 0.76
CA ILE A 388 26.15 -38.53 -0.57
C ILE A 388 26.10 -39.89 -1.27
#